data_AF-A0A928WNL9-F1
#
_entry.id   AF-A0A928WNL9-F1
#
_cell.length_a   1.000
_cell.length_b   1.000
_cell.length_c   1.000
_cell.angle_alpha   90.00
_cell.angle_beta   90.00
_cell.angle_gamma   90.00
#
_symmetry.space_group_name_H-M   'P 1'
#
loop_
_entity.id
_entity.type
_entity.pdbx_description
1 polymer ?
#
loop_
_entity_poly.entity_id
_entity_poly.type
_entity_poly.pdbx_seq_one_letter_code
_entity_poly.pdbx_strand_id
1 'polypeptide(L)'
;MTVDVDPKMQSHPQLPLKVLGLLLVASVFASGSTILYGLIIAHRTISIPEVLLVAGLLTAIVTTPLAVLGLWSRGRQGLEVSSFAKLLIKDDLLMALLLAVALGSFCGAFVVLSDKAFYPFLPTGVKDVELPGSIAGLLAALGAGINEEIWFRLGILTGLIELGRWLLKQDQASTALFWSTNVISTLLFGAAHLPQFALMASGLPLAVVCVVLLQNGFVGLIFGWLYWQRGLLTAMLAHVTADIAIHVIVPTFFA
;
A
#
# COMPACT_ATOMS: atom_id res chain seq x y z
N MET A 1 -18.70 50.59 -7.36
CA MET A 1 -17.53 49.71 -7.54
C MET A 1 -17.98 48.30 -7.30
N THR A 2 -18.36 47.60 -8.37
CA THR A 2 -18.64 46.17 -8.37
C THR A 2 -17.29 45.46 -8.26
N VAL A 3 -17.10 44.69 -7.20
CA VAL A 3 -15.94 43.82 -7.06
C VAL A 3 -16.10 42.71 -8.08
N ASP A 4 -15.34 42.77 -9.17
CA ASP A 4 -15.16 41.65 -10.09
C ASP A 4 -14.48 40.53 -9.29
N VAL A 5 -15.28 39.55 -8.88
CA VAL A 5 -14.78 38.27 -8.43
C VAL A 5 -14.39 37.53 -9.70
N ASP A 6 -13.09 37.37 -9.95
CA ASP A 6 -12.59 36.54 -11.04
C ASP A 6 -13.22 35.13 -10.91
N PRO A 7 -14.04 34.68 -11.88
CA PRO A 7 -14.70 33.38 -11.82
C PRO A 7 -13.74 32.19 -12.02
N LYS A 8 -12.45 32.45 -12.30
CA LYS A 8 -11.43 31.41 -12.36
C LYS A 8 -10.85 31.13 -10.98
N MET A 9 -11.49 30.27 -10.19
CA MET A 9 -10.82 29.27 -9.31
C MET A 9 -11.80 28.48 -8.41
N GLN A 10 -12.96 28.10 -8.94
CA GLN A 10 -13.72 26.95 -8.41
C GLN A 10 -13.99 25.94 -9.53
N SER A 11 -12.96 25.60 -10.30
CA SER A 11 -13.04 24.39 -11.11
C SER A 11 -13.01 23.20 -10.14
N HIS A 12 -14.13 22.50 -9.99
CA HIS A 12 -14.13 21.20 -9.34
C HIS A 12 -12.98 20.36 -9.92
N PRO A 13 -12.09 19.77 -9.08
CA PRO A 13 -10.96 19.01 -9.59
C PRO A 13 -11.50 17.87 -10.45
N GLN A 14 -11.20 17.93 -11.75
CA GLN A 14 -11.60 16.89 -12.69
C GLN A 14 -10.74 15.66 -12.44
N LEU A 15 -11.37 14.50 -12.33
CA LEU A 15 -10.69 13.23 -12.14
C LEU A 15 -9.84 12.91 -13.39
N PRO A 16 -8.52 12.66 -13.26
CA PRO A 16 -7.67 12.38 -14.41
C PRO A 16 -7.89 10.94 -14.91
N LEU A 17 -8.89 10.75 -15.77
CA LEU A 17 -9.31 9.42 -16.25
C LEU A 17 -8.18 8.59 -16.87
N LYS A 18 -7.21 9.23 -17.54
CA LYS A 18 -6.03 8.54 -18.07
C LYS A 18 -5.15 7.95 -16.96
N VAL A 19 -4.88 8.73 -15.90
CA VAL A 19 -4.11 8.30 -14.74
C VAL A 19 -4.85 7.19 -13.99
N LEU A 20 -6.16 7.35 -13.81
CA LEU A 20 -7.01 6.31 -13.22
C LEU A 20 -6.91 5.01 -14.04
N GLY A 21 -7.09 5.07 -15.36
CA GLY A 21 -6.99 3.91 -16.23
C GLY A 21 -5.65 3.16 -16.10
N LEU A 22 -4.53 3.88 -16.02
CA LEU A 22 -3.21 3.27 -15.81
C LEU A 22 -3.09 2.59 -14.44
N LEU A 23 -3.61 3.20 -13.37
CA LEU A 23 -3.65 2.59 -12.04
C LEU A 23 -4.52 1.33 -12.02
N LEU A 24 -5.67 1.34 -12.70
CA LEU A 24 -6.55 0.17 -12.78
C LEU A 24 -5.92 -0.97 -13.57
N VAL A 25 -5.20 -0.68 -14.66
CA VAL A 25 -4.43 -1.70 -15.39
C VAL A 25 -3.36 -2.31 -14.50
N ALA A 26 -2.57 -1.47 -13.81
CA ALA A 26 -1.57 -1.95 -12.85
C ALA A 26 -2.20 -2.80 -11.73
N SER A 27 -3.37 -2.40 -11.23
CA SER A 27 -4.13 -3.14 -10.22
C SER A 27 -4.61 -4.49 -10.71
N VAL A 28 -5.09 -4.63 -11.95
CA VAL A 28 -5.50 -5.93 -12.50
C VAL A 28 -4.31 -6.89 -12.55
N PHE A 29 -3.13 -6.42 -13.00
CA PHE A 29 -1.91 -7.22 -12.99
C PHE A 29 -1.50 -7.60 -11.56
N ALA A 30 -1.51 -6.65 -10.63
CA ALA A 30 -1.19 -6.88 -9.23
C ALA A 30 -2.14 -7.87 -8.56
N SER A 31 -3.46 -7.73 -8.77
CA SER A 31 -4.46 -8.67 -8.27
C SER A 31 -4.29 -10.06 -8.87
N GLY A 32 -4.00 -10.15 -10.18
CA GLY A 32 -3.66 -11.42 -10.83
C GLY A 32 -2.44 -12.08 -10.18
N SER A 33 -1.40 -11.30 -9.87
CA SER A 33 -0.21 -11.77 -9.15
C SER A 33 -0.55 -12.34 -7.77
N THR A 34 -1.33 -11.62 -6.95
CA THR A 34 -1.78 -12.10 -5.64
C THR A 34 -2.64 -13.36 -5.73
N ILE A 35 -3.53 -13.46 -6.72
CA ILE A 35 -4.37 -14.65 -6.94
C ILE A 35 -3.51 -15.85 -7.32
N LEU A 36 -2.57 -15.69 -8.25
CA LEU A 36 -1.64 -16.75 -8.66
C LEU A 36 -0.78 -17.22 -7.48
N TYR A 37 -0.29 -16.29 -6.65
CA TYR A 37 0.37 -16.62 -5.39
C TYR A 37 -0.51 -17.52 -4.51
N GLY A 38 -1.76 -17.11 -4.23
CA GLY A 38 -2.69 -17.89 -3.41
C GLY A 38 -3.00 -19.27 -3.99
N LEU A 39 -3.10 -19.40 -5.31
CA LEU A 39 -3.30 -20.66 -6.01
C LEU A 39 -2.11 -21.61 -5.86
N ILE A 40 -0.87 -21.10 -5.97
CA ILE A 40 0.34 -21.90 -5.77
C ILE A 40 0.37 -22.46 -4.35
N ILE A 41 0.12 -21.63 -3.34
CA ILE A 41 0.13 -22.05 -1.94
C ILE A 41 -0.99 -23.04 -1.63
N ALA A 42 -2.18 -22.80 -2.19
CA ALA A 42 -3.32 -23.70 -2.01
C ALA A 42 -3.21 -25.00 -2.84
N HIS A 43 -2.17 -25.15 -3.68
CA HIS A 43 -2.04 -26.25 -4.65
C HIS A 43 -3.29 -26.41 -5.53
N ARG A 44 -3.87 -25.27 -5.95
CA ARG A 44 -5.08 -25.20 -6.77
C ARG A 44 -4.78 -24.60 -8.13
N THR A 45 -5.58 -24.98 -9.11
CA THR A 45 -5.54 -24.40 -10.45
C THR A 45 -6.92 -23.94 -10.84
N ILE A 46 -7.01 -22.74 -11.40
CA ILE A 46 -8.19 -22.23 -12.09
C ILE A 46 -7.76 -21.71 -13.47
N SER A 47 -8.72 -21.51 -14.36
CA SER A 47 -8.43 -21.01 -15.71
C SER A 47 -8.00 -19.54 -15.68
N ILE A 48 -7.18 -19.13 -16.65
CA ILE A 48 -6.74 -17.72 -16.79
C ILE A 48 -7.92 -16.75 -16.89
N PRO A 49 -9.03 -17.04 -17.61
CA PRO A 49 -10.21 -16.19 -17.60
C PRO A 49 -10.82 -15.99 -16.20
N GLU A 50 -10.83 -17.01 -15.35
CA GLU A 50 -11.32 -16.89 -13.97
C GLU A 50 -10.39 -16.02 -13.12
N VAL A 51 -9.07 -16.15 -13.28
CA VAL A 51 -8.09 -15.25 -12.61
C VAL A 51 -8.34 -13.80 -13.01
N LEU A 52 -8.49 -13.53 -14.32
CA LEU A 52 -8.74 -12.19 -14.83
C LEU A 52 -10.09 -11.64 -14.36
N LEU A 53 -11.12 -12.49 -14.29
CA LEU A 53 -12.44 -12.10 -13.77
C LEU A 53 -12.35 -11.68 -12.30
N VAL A 54 -11.73 -12.49 -11.45
CA VAL A 54 -11.57 -12.18 -10.02
C VAL A 54 -10.69 -10.95 -9.83
N ALA A 55 -9.58 -10.84 -10.55
CA ALA A 55 -8.70 -9.67 -10.52
C ALA A 55 -9.43 -8.38 -10.95
N GLY A 56 -10.24 -8.47 -12.00
CA GLY A 56 -11.08 -7.38 -12.48
C GLY A 56 -12.13 -6.96 -11.45
N LEU A 57 -12.80 -7.92 -10.80
CA LEU A 57 -13.78 -7.66 -9.75
C LEU A 57 -13.14 -7.00 -8.52
N LEU A 58 -11.99 -7.50 -8.05
CA LEU A 58 -11.24 -6.88 -6.95
C LEU A 58 -10.82 -5.45 -7.30
N THR A 59 -10.32 -5.24 -8.51
CA THR A 59 -9.94 -3.90 -9.00
C THR A 59 -11.15 -2.97 -9.08
N ALA A 60 -12.31 -3.46 -9.53
CA ALA A 60 -13.53 -2.68 -9.63
C ALA A 60 -14.12 -2.32 -8.26
N ILE A 61 -14.16 -3.27 -7.33
CA ILE A 61 -14.83 -3.13 -6.02
C ILE A 61 -13.95 -2.40 -5.01
N VAL A 62 -12.64 -2.67 -5.00
CA VAL A 62 -11.73 -2.15 -3.97
C VAL A 62 -10.83 -1.06 -4.54
N THR A 63 -10.06 -1.36 -5.59
CA THR A 63 -9.05 -0.42 -6.07
C THR A 63 -9.67 0.82 -6.70
N THR A 64 -10.77 0.69 -7.43
CA THR A 64 -11.39 1.80 -8.15
C THR A 64 -11.91 2.87 -7.18
N PRO A 65 -12.74 2.57 -6.16
CA PRO A 65 -13.15 3.59 -5.20
C PRO A 65 -11.99 4.27 -4.48
N LEU A 66 -10.95 3.52 -4.09
CA LEU A 66 -9.81 4.07 -3.37
C LEU A 66 -8.90 4.92 -4.28
N ALA A 67 -8.65 4.49 -5.51
CA ALA A 67 -7.90 5.29 -6.49
C ALA A 67 -8.66 6.57 -6.84
N VAL A 68 -9.98 6.51 -7.01
CA VAL A 68 -10.84 7.67 -7.23
C VAL A 68 -10.78 8.63 -6.05
N LEU A 69 -10.95 8.13 -4.82
CA LEU A 69 -10.83 8.92 -3.60
C LEU A 69 -9.48 9.64 -3.54
N GLY A 70 -8.39 8.90 -3.76
CA GLY A 70 -7.04 9.44 -3.72
C GLY A 70 -6.80 10.53 -4.76
N LEU A 71 -7.14 10.27 -6.03
CA LEU A 71 -6.96 11.24 -7.11
C LEU A 71 -7.84 12.49 -6.92
N TRP A 72 -9.08 12.30 -6.47
CA TRP A 72 -9.98 13.40 -6.14
C TRP A 72 -9.44 14.26 -4.99
N SER A 73 -9.00 13.63 -3.90
CA SER A 73 -8.41 14.32 -2.74
C SER A 73 -7.14 15.06 -3.11
N ARG A 74 -6.24 14.48 -3.92
CA ARG A 74 -5.04 15.18 -4.42
C ARG A 74 -5.40 16.43 -5.22
N GLY A 75 -6.41 16.36 -6.09
CA GLY A 75 -6.87 17.50 -6.86
C GLY A 75 -7.39 18.64 -5.99
N ARG A 76 -8.11 18.32 -4.89
CA ARG A 76 -8.55 19.31 -3.89
C ARG A 76 -7.40 19.91 -3.10
N GLN A 77 -6.34 19.12 -2.87
CA GLN A 77 -5.14 19.57 -2.18
C GLN A 77 -4.28 20.52 -3.02
N GLY A 78 -4.61 20.74 -4.30
CA GLY A 78 -3.79 21.50 -5.24
C GLY A 78 -2.56 20.72 -5.73
N LEU A 79 -2.49 19.42 -5.47
CA LEU A 79 -1.42 18.57 -5.96
C LEU A 79 -1.66 18.24 -7.43
N GLU A 80 -0.59 18.19 -8.23
CA GLU A 80 -0.72 17.84 -9.63
C GLU A 80 -1.19 16.38 -9.77
N VAL A 81 -2.31 16.21 -10.47
CA VAL A 81 -2.97 14.91 -10.71
C VAL A 81 -3.04 14.56 -12.20
N SER A 82 -2.77 15.51 -13.10
CA SER A 82 -2.83 15.29 -14.55
C SER A 82 -1.61 14.55 -15.10
N SER A 83 -0.46 14.65 -14.43
CA SER A 83 0.77 13.96 -14.80
C SER A 83 0.92 12.65 -14.05
N PHE A 84 0.79 11.53 -14.78
CA PHE A 84 1.09 10.21 -14.23
C PHE A 84 2.52 10.12 -13.70
N ALA A 85 3.48 10.70 -14.43
CA ALA A 85 4.89 10.72 -14.03
C ALA A 85 5.09 11.40 -12.67
N LYS A 86 4.43 12.54 -12.43
CA LYS A 86 4.54 13.27 -11.14
C LYS A 86 3.77 12.62 -10.00
N LEU A 87 2.74 11.82 -10.30
CA LEU A 87 2.12 10.95 -9.31
C LEU A 87 3.09 9.85 -8.87
N LEU A 88 3.79 9.25 -9.83
CA LEU A 88 4.76 8.19 -9.57
C LEU A 88 6.01 8.71 -8.84
N ILE A 89 6.60 9.81 -9.33
CA ILE A 89 7.86 10.39 -8.82
C ILE A 89 7.82 11.91 -8.88
N LYS A 90 8.15 12.58 -7.77
CA LYS A 90 8.03 14.04 -7.67
C LYS A 90 9.14 14.82 -8.37
N ASP A 91 10.42 14.45 -8.26
CA ASP A 91 11.52 15.18 -8.93
C ASP A 91 12.75 14.30 -9.22
N ASP A 92 13.41 13.78 -8.18
CA ASP A 92 14.69 13.08 -8.28
C ASP A 92 14.51 11.57 -8.37
N LEU A 93 14.47 11.04 -9.60
CA LEU A 93 14.30 9.61 -9.90
C LEU A 93 15.36 8.75 -9.21
N LEU A 94 16.64 9.10 -9.32
CA LEU A 94 17.71 8.26 -8.79
C LEU A 94 17.64 8.19 -7.27
N MET A 95 17.49 9.34 -6.60
CA MET A 95 17.33 9.39 -5.15
C MET A 95 16.07 8.66 -4.68
N ALA A 96 14.96 8.80 -5.42
CA ALA A 96 13.73 8.07 -5.13
C ALA A 96 13.95 6.55 -5.18
N LEU A 97 14.58 6.03 -6.24
CA LEU A 97 14.88 4.60 -6.37
C LEU A 97 15.84 4.11 -5.27
N LEU A 98 16.90 4.87 -4.98
CA LEU A 98 17.86 4.52 -3.94
C LEU A 98 17.21 4.48 -2.55
N LEU A 99 16.39 5.48 -2.21
CA LEU A 99 15.65 5.52 -0.95
C LEU A 99 14.63 4.39 -0.86
N ALA A 100 13.93 4.08 -1.96
CA ALA A 100 12.97 2.97 -2.00
C ALA A 100 13.65 1.64 -1.68
N VAL A 101 14.76 1.34 -2.36
CA VAL A 101 15.51 0.10 -2.14
C VAL A 101 16.09 0.06 -0.72
N ALA A 102 16.75 1.14 -0.28
CA ALA A 102 17.39 1.17 1.04
C ALA A 102 16.38 1.03 2.19
N LEU A 103 15.30 1.81 2.16
CA LEU A 103 14.28 1.77 3.21
C LEU A 103 13.40 0.52 3.09
N GLY A 104 13.16 0.02 1.88
CA GLY A 104 12.48 -1.26 1.65
C GLY A 104 13.26 -2.44 2.24
N SER A 105 14.57 -2.54 1.96
CA SER A 105 15.44 -3.56 2.55
C SER A 105 15.51 -3.43 4.07
N PHE A 106 15.57 -2.20 4.60
CA PHE A 106 15.51 -1.95 6.04
C PHE A 106 14.19 -2.41 6.67
N CYS A 107 13.05 -2.11 6.04
CA CYS A 107 11.73 -2.59 6.46
C CYS A 107 11.65 -4.13 6.44
N GLY A 108 12.13 -4.77 5.36
CA GLY A 108 12.17 -6.23 5.26
C GLY A 108 13.01 -6.87 6.36
N ALA A 109 14.22 -6.33 6.60
CA ALA A 109 15.08 -6.78 7.70
C ALA A 109 14.42 -6.58 9.07
N PHE A 110 13.75 -5.44 9.30
CA PHE A 110 12.99 -5.19 10.52
C PHE A 110 11.90 -6.24 10.74
N VAL A 111 11.10 -6.55 9.72
CA VAL A 111 10.04 -7.58 9.83
C VAL A 111 10.63 -8.94 10.15
N VAL A 112 11.70 -9.37 9.46
CA VAL A 112 12.35 -10.66 9.70
C VAL A 112 12.96 -10.76 11.10
N LEU A 113 13.62 -9.71 11.57
CA LEU A 113 14.20 -9.69 12.92
C LEU A 113 13.12 -9.62 14.00
N SER A 114 12.06 -8.85 13.75
CA SER A 114 10.88 -8.77 14.61
C SER A 114 10.20 -10.13 14.74
N ASP A 115 9.99 -10.84 13.64
CA ASP A 115 9.42 -12.19 13.64
C ASP A 115 10.23 -13.15 14.52
N LYS A 116 11.57 -13.16 14.36
CA LYS A 116 12.46 -13.95 15.24
C LYS A 116 12.38 -13.56 16.72
N ALA A 117 12.32 -12.26 17.01
CA ALA A 117 12.26 -11.76 18.38
C ALA A 117 10.93 -12.12 19.06
N PHE A 118 9.83 -12.11 18.31
CA PHE A 118 8.50 -12.40 18.83
C PHE A 118 8.08 -13.87 18.67
N TYR A 119 8.86 -14.69 17.97
CA TYR A 119 8.60 -16.12 17.75
C TYR A 119 8.13 -16.85 19.02
N PRO A 120 8.77 -16.72 20.21
CA PRO A 120 8.31 -17.43 21.41
C PRO A 120 6.86 -17.14 21.83
N PHE A 121 6.34 -15.95 21.51
CA PHE A 121 5.02 -15.47 21.92
C PHE A 121 3.90 -15.80 20.92
N LEU A 122 4.25 -16.31 19.74
CA LEU A 122 3.28 -16.61 18.68
C LEU A 122 2.67 -18.02 18.87
N PRO A 123 1.39 -18.23 18.49
CA PRO A 123 0.77 -19.55 18.50
C PRO A 123 1.37 -20.46 17.41
N THR A 124 1.28 -21.78 17.60
CA THR A 124 1.85 -22.78 16.67
C THR A 124 1.35 -22.61 15.24
N GLY A 125 0.05 -22.35 15.05
CA GLY A 125 -0.52 -22.13 13.72
C GLY A 125 0.03 -20.92 12.94
N VAL A 126 0.70 -19.98 13.61
CA VAL A 126 1.46 -18.88 12.95
C VAL A 126 2.93 -19.28 12.73
N LYS A 127 3.51 -20.07 13.64
CA LYS A 127 4.89 -20.56 13.56
C LYS A 127 5.10 -21.60 12.46
N ASP A 128 4.10 -22.45 12.27
CA ASP A 128 4.16 -23.61 11.36
C ASP A 128 3.76 -23.24 9.92
N VAL A 129 3.64 -21.94 9.62
CA VAL A 129 3.35 -21.48 8.26
C VAL A 129 4.57 -21.76 7.38
N GLU A 130 4.42 -22.68 6.44
CA GLU A 130 5.44 -22.92 5.43
C GLU A 130 5.67 -21.66 4.60
N LEU A 131 6.95 -21.29 4.46
CA LEU A 131 7.33 -20.15 3.64
C LEU A 131 7.10 -20.49 2.16
N PRO A 132 6.50 -19.57 1.40
CA PRO A 132 6.28 -19.78 -0.03
C PRO A 132 7.62 -19.93 -0.77
N GLY A 133 7.66 -20.75 -1.82
CA GLY A 133 8.80 -20.80 -2.74
C GLY A 133 9.03 -19.44 -3.42
N SER A 134 10.26 -19.20 -3.90
CA SER A 134 10.71 -17.89 -4.42
C SER A 134 9.80 -17.28 -5.51
N ILE A 135 9.22 -18.10 -6.40
CA ILE A 135 8.26 -17.64 -7.43
C ILE A 135 6.97 -17.13 -6.78
N ALA A 136 6.42 -17.90 -5.84
CA ALA A 136 5.21 -17.51 -5.12
C ALA A 136 5.46 -16.25 -4.29
N GLY A 137 6.61 -16.15 -3.63
CA GLY A 137 7.02 -14.95 -2.90
C GLY A 137 7.14 -13.70 -3.78
N LEU A 138 7.70 -13.83 -4.99
CA LEU A 138 7.76 -12.71 -5.94
C LEU A 138 6.37 -12.26 -6.39
N LEU A 139 5.46 -13.20 -6.62
CA LEU A 139 4.07 -12.89 -6.99
C LEU A 139 3.33 -12.17 -5.85
N ALA A 140 3.54 -12.60 -4.60
CA ALA A 140 3.02 -11.90 -3.43
C ALA A 140 3.56 -10.46 -3.36
N ALA A 141 4.88 -10.29 -3.47
CA ALA A 141 5.56 -8.99 -3.41
C ALA A 141 5.04 -7.99 -4.44
N LEU A 142 4.90 -8.41 -5.71
CA LEU A 142 4.39 -7.54 -6.78
C LEU A 142 2.90 -7.20 -6.58
N GLY A 143 2.10 -8.18 -6.16
CA GLY A 143 0.67 -8.00 -5.97
C GLY A 143 0.34 -7.07 -4.80
N ALA A 144 0.90 -7.36 -3.63
CA ALA A 144 0.73 -6.55 -2.42
C ALA A 144 1.35 -5.17 -2.59
N GLY A 145 2.63 -5.10 -2.97
CA GLY A 145 3.38 -3.84 -3.08
C GLY A 145 2.81 -2.83 -4.07
N ILE A 146 2.02 -3.25 -5.06
CA ILE A 146 1.30 -2.33 -5.95
C ILE A 146 -0.06 -1.96 -5.36
N ASN A 147 -0.92 -2.95 -5.08
CA ASN A 147 -2.31 -2.69 -4.72
C ASN A 147 -2.44 -2.01 -3.36
N GLU A 148 -1.68 -2.46 -2.37
CA GLU A 148 -1.76 -1.90 -1.02
C GLU A 148 -1.29 -0.45 -0.99
N GLU A 149 -0.33 -0.07 -1.84
CA GLU A 149 0.08 1.32 -1.98
C GLU A 149 -0.99 2.18 -2.67
N ILE A 150 -1.70 1.64 -3.66
CA ILE A 150 -2.86 2.33 -4.24
C ILE A 150 -3.95 2.52 -3.19
N TRP A 151 -4.23 1.48 -2.40
CA TRP A 151 -5.31 1.48 -1.42
C TRP A 151 -5.01 2.42 -0.26
N PHE A 152 -3.89 2.21 0.41
CA PHE A 152 -3.60 2.87 1.68
C PHE A 152 -2.88 4.21 1.50
N ARG A 153 -2.02 4.37 0.49
CA ARG A 153 -1.22 5.60 0.34
C ARG A 153 -1.93 6.57 -0.60
N LEU A 154 -2.24 6.13 -1.81
CA LEU A 154 -3.04 6.96 -2.70
C LEU A 154 -4.46 7.17 -2.16
N GLY A 155 -5.19 6.12 -1.80
CA GLY A 155 -6.58 6.23 -1.35
C GLY A 155 -6.72 6.77 0.07
N ILE A 156 -6.46 5.93 1.08
CA ILE A 156 -6.78 6.21 2.49
C ILE A 156 -5.99 7.41 3.03
N LEU A 157 -4.65 7.40 2.96
CA LEU A 157 -3.82 8.47 3.52
C LEU A 157 -4.16 9.83 2.90
N THR A 158 -4.21 9.90 1.57
CA THR A 158 -4.56 11.16 0.90
C THR A 158 -5.99 11.61 1.24
N GLY A 159 -6.94 10.68 1.29
CA GLY A 159 -8.31 10.96 1.70
C GLY A 159 -8.41 11.50 3.12
N LEU A 160 -7.68 10.89 4.06
CA LEU A 160 -7.60 11.33 5.46
C LEU A 160 -6.95 12.71 5.60
N ILE A 161 -5.91 13.00 4.81
CA ILE A 161 -5.28 14.33 4.78
C ILE A 161 -6.29 15.38 4.29
N GLU A 162 -7.04 15.10 3.22
CA GLU A 162 -8.05 16.02 2.72
C GLU A 162 -9.19 16.22 3.72
N LEU A 163 -9.68 15.13 4.33
CA LEU A 163 -10.71 15.20 5.36
C LEU A 163 -10.23 16.04 6.56
N GLY A 164 -9.01 15.81 7.03
CA GLY A 164 -8.44 16.55 8.14
C GLY A 164 -8.20 18.03 7.80
N ARG A 165 -7.75 18.35 6.58
CA ARG A 165 -7.63 19.74 6.12
C ARG A 165 -8.99 20.44 6.13
N TRP A 166 -10.02 19.77 5.62
CA TRP A 166 -11.37 20.30 5.61
C TRP A 166 -11.94 20.52 7.02
N LEU A 167 -11.80 19.53 7.92
CA LEU A 167 -12.28 19.62 9.31
C LEU A 167 -11.55 20.72 10.10
N LEU A 168 -10.24 20.83 9.92
CA LEU A 168 -9.38 21.79 10.63
C LEU A 168 -9.31 23.15 9.93
N LYS A 169 -10.00 23.32 8.79
CA LYS A 169 -9.97 24.53 7.95
C LYS A 169 -8.54 24.97 7.59
N GLN A 170 -7.69 24.01 7.21
CA GLN A 170 -6.30 24.23 6.79
C GLN A 170 -6.17 24.29 5.26
N ASP A 171 -5.59 25.38 4.75
CA ASP A 171 -5.31 25.55 3.32
C ASP A 171 -4.20 24.62 2.80
N GLN A 172 -3.34 24.12 3.68
CA GLN A 172 -2.30 23.15 3.35
C GLN A 172 -2.18 22.12 4.47
N ALA A 173 -1.72 20.92 4.14
CA ALA A 173 -1.51 19.88 5.14
C ALA A 173 -0.32 20.26 6.04
N SER A 174 -0.61 20.57 7.31
CA SER A 174 0.45 20.74 8.31
C SER A 174 1.21 19.43 8.55
N THR A 175 2.46 19.53 9.01
CA THR A 175 3.27 18.35 9.39
C THR A 175 2.57 17.47 10.42
N ALA A 176 1.91 18.08 11.41
CA ALA A 176 1.16 17.36 12.44
C ALA A 176 -0.05 16.61 11.85
N LEU A 177 -0.77 17.23 10.90
CA LEU A 177 -1.88 16.58 10.21
C LEU A 177 -1.39 15.39 9.36
N PHE A 178 -0.30 15.59 8.62
CA PHE A 178 0.31 14.51 7.83
C PHE A 178 0.68 13.30 8.71
N TRP A 179 1.44 13.51 9.80
CA TRP A 179 1.84 12.38 10.65
C TRP A 179 0.66 11.72 11.36
N SER A 180 -0.32 12.50 11.83
CA SER A 180 -1.53 11.95 12.46
C SER A 180 -2.31 11.06 11.50
N THR A 181 -2.52 11.51 10.26
CA THR A 181 -3.23 10.75 9.23
C THR A 181 -2.41 9.57 8.73
N ASN A 182 -1.08 9.68 8.67
CA ASN A 182 -0.19 8.57 8.34
C ASN A 182 -0.24 7.46 9.39
N VAL A 183 -0.26 7.81 10.68
CA VAL A 183 -0.46 6.84 11.77
C VAL A 183 -1.82 6.14 11.62
N ILE A 184 -2.91 6.88 11.40
CA ILE A 184 -4.25 6.28 11.23
C ILE A 184 -4.28 5.35 10.01
N SER A 185 -3.80 5.81 8.86
CA SER A 185 -3.75 5.01 7.63
C SER A 185 -2.96 3.72 7.81
N THR A 186 -1.87 3.80 8.57
CA THR A 186 -0.97 2.68 8.83
C THR A 186 -1.54 1.69 9.85
N LEU A 187 -2.32 2.16 10.82
CA LEU A 187 -3.09 1.27 11.70
C LEU A 187 -4.18 0.52 10.93
N LEU A 188 -4.85 1.20 9.98
CA LEU A 188 -5.81 0.54 9.07
C LEU A 188 -5.13 -0.49 8.16
N PHE A 189 -3.93 -0.17 7.68
CA PHE A 189 -3.09 -1.09 6.91
C PHE A 189 -2.75 -2.36 7.71
N GLY A 190 -2.26 -2.21 8.94
CA GLY A 190 -2.03 -3.37 9.82
C GLY A 190 -3.30 -4.12 10.17
N ALA A 191 -4.41 -3.42 10.41
CA ALA A 191 -5.69 -4.05 10.70
C ALA A 191 -6.23 -4.91 9.54
N ALA A 192 -5.97 -4.52 8.29
CA ALA A 192 -6.36 -5.28 7.10
C ALA A 192 -5.70 -6.66 7.03
N HIS A 193 -4.58 -6.88 7.73
CA HIS A 193 -3.88 -8.15 7.79
C HIS A 193 -4.41 -9.08 8.91
N LEU A 194 -5.08 -8.54 9.93
CA LEU A 194 -5.57 -9.32 11.08
C LEU A 194 -6.48 -10.50 10.69
N PRO A 195 -7.38 -10.42 9.68
CA PRO A 195 -8.22 -11.56 9.30
C PRO A 195 -7.43 -12.81 8.88
N GLN A 196 -6.31 -12.64 8.16
CA GLN A 196 -5.47 -13.77 7.75
C GLN A 196 -4.82 -14.44 8.96
N PHE A 197 -4.27 -13.63 9.88
CA PHE A 197 -3.67 -14.15 11.11
C PHE A 197 -4.72 -14.73 12.06
N ALA A 198 -5.96 -14.24 12.03
CA ALA A 198 -7.05 -14.81 12.80
C ALA A 198 -7.34 -16.26 12.41
N LEU A 199 -7.26 -16.57 11.11
CA LEU A 199 -7.43 -17.93 10.60
C LEU A 199 -6.26 -18.82 11.04
N MET A 200 -5.03 -18.33 10.92
CA MET A 200 -3.82 -19.08 11.29
C MET A 200 -3.74 -19.35 12.81
N ALA A 201 -4.10 -18.37 13.63
CA ALA A 201 -4.02 -18.43 15.08
C ALA A 201 -5.29 -19.01 15.75
N SER A 202 -6.31 -19.41 14.98
CA SER A 202 -7.63 -19.83 15.50
C SER A 202 -8.26 -18.78 16.43
N GLY A 203 -8.20 -17.51 16.02
CA GLY A 203 -8.65 -16.35 16.79
C GLY A 203 -7.62 -15.21 16.75
N LEU A 204 -7.83 -14.17 17.55
CA LEU A 204 -6.93 -13.02 17.65
C LEU A 204 -6.30 -12.92 19.05
N PRO A 205 -5.32 -13.78 19.40
CA PRO A 205 -4.54 -13.60 20.61
C PRO A 205 -3.91 -12.20 20.63
N LEU A 206 -3.86 -11.57 21.80
CA LEU A 206 -3.31 -10.22 21.94
C LEU A 206 -1.88 -10.12 21.38
N ALA A 207 -1.05 -11.14 21.58
CA ALA A 207 0.31 -11.19 21.04
C ALA A 207 0.33 -11.09 19.50
N VAL A 208 -0.56 -11.81 18.81
CA VAL A 208 -0.68 -11.76 17.34
C VAL A 208 -1.11 -10.36 16.89
N VAL A 209 -2.13 -9.78 17.55
CA VAL A 209 -2.60 -8.42 17.22
C VAL A 209 -1.48 -7.40 17.38
N CYS A 210 -0.74 -7.44 18.50
CA CYS A 210 0.36 -6.53 18.78
C CYS A 210 1.49 -6.67 17.74
N VAL A 211 1.90 -7.90 17.41
CA VAL A 211 2.99 -8.14 16.44
C VAL A 211 2.58 -7.68 15.03
N VAL A 212 1.38 -8.04 14.58
CA VAL A 212 0.88 -7.66 13.24
C VAL A 212 0.77 -6.14 13.13
N LEU A 213 0.21 -5.46 14.14
CA LEU A 213 0.11 -4.00 14.14
C LEU A 213 1.47 -3.32 14.28
N LEU A 214 2.43 -3.89 15.01
CA LEU A 214 3.78 -3.35 15.13
C LEU A 214 4.52 -3.44 13.79
N GLN A 215 4.52 -4.61 13.15
CA GLN A 215 5.24 -4.86 11.91
C GLN A 215 4.69 -4.01 10.77
N ASN A 216 3.40 -4.12 10.49
CA ASN A 216 2.73 -3.32 9.46
C ASN A 216 2.70 -1.83 9.83
N GLY A 217 2.63 -1.53 11.13
CA GLY A 217 2.68 -0.18 11.67
C GLY A 217 3.98 0.54 11.36
N PHE A 218 5.11 -0.11 11.64
CA PHE A 218 6.42 0.46 11.40
C PHE A 218 6.68 0.66 9.90
N VAL A 219 6.42 -0.38 9.11
CA VAL A 219 6.61 -0.36 7.65
C VAL A 219 5.68 0.66 7.00
N GLY A 220 4.43 0.74 7.45
CA GLY A 220 3.44 1.64 6.89
C GLY A 220 3.78 3.11 7.07
N LEU A 221 4.37 3.48 8.22
CA LEU A 221 4.81 4.86 8.48
C LEU A 221 5.86 5.31 7.47
N ILE A 222 6.83 4.43 7.18
CA ILE A 222 7.92 4.69 6.23
C ILE A 222 7.37 4.82 4.81
N PHE A 223 6.50 3.90 4.39
CA PHE A 223 5.92 3.94 3.03
C PHE A 223 5.00 5.14 2.83
N GLY A 224 4.21 5.53 3.84
CA GLY A 224 3.40 6.74 3.79
C GLY A 224 4.26 8.01 3.69
N TRP A 225 5.40 8.05 4.38
CA TRP A 225 6.38 9.14 4.23
C TRP A 225 7.02 9.15 2.83
N LEU A 226 7.45 8.00 2.30
CA LEU A 226 7.99 7.88 0.94
C LEU A 226 6.98 8.32 -0.12
N TYR A 227 5.73 7.89 0.01
CA TYR A 227 4.63 8.34 -0.85
C TYR A 227 4.51 9.88 -0.83
N TRP A 228 4.50 10.46 0.37
CA TRP A 228 4.31 11.90 0.52
C TRP A 228 5.51 12.71 0.02
N GLN A 229 6.74 12.23 0.20
CA GLN A 229 7.94 12.97 -0.17
C GLN A 229 8.40 12.72 -1.61
N ARG A 230 8.25 11.49 -2.12
CA ARG A 230 8.87 11.04 -3.36
C ARG A 230 7.89 10.53 -4.40
N GLY A 231 6.70 10.11 -4.02
CA GLY A 231 5.64 9.70 -4.94
C GLY A 231 5.27 8.22 -4.83
N LEU A 232 4.21 7.83 -5.54
CA LEU A 232 3.59 6.51 -5.39
C LEU A 232 4.50 5.35 -5.81
N LEU A 233 5.27 5.51 -6.89
CA LEU A 233 6.19 4.47 -7.35
C LEU A 233 7.30 4.21 -6.34
N THR A 234 7.71 5.25 -5.61
CA THR A 234 8.75 5.13 -4.58
C THR A 234 8.27 4.25 -3.42
N ALA A 235 7.03 4.46 -2.98
CA ALA A 235 6.42 3.64 -1.95
C ALA A 235 6.18 2.19 -2.43
N MET A 236 5.68 2.01 -3.66
CA MET A 236 5.51 0.69 -4.29
C MET A 236 6.84 -0.08 -4.36
N LEU A 237 7.91 0.56 -4.83
CA LEU A 237 9.20 -0.08 -4.94
C LEU A 237 9.78 -0.43 -3.57
N ALA A 238 9.60 0.42 -2.56
CA ALA A 238 10.03 0.12 -1.20
C ALA A 238 9.28 -1.09 -0.62
N HIS A 239 7.98 -1.16 -0.87
CA HIS A 239 7.14 -2.28 -0.45
C HIS A 239 7.56 -3.58 -1.15
N VAL A 240 7.62 -3.59 -2.48
CA VAL A 240 8.09 -4.75 -3.25
C VAL A 240 9.48 -5.19 -2.79
N THR A 241 10.39 -4.25 -2.47
CA THR A 241 11.73 -4.58 -1.97
C THR A 241 11.68 -5.24 -0.59
N ALA A 242 10.83 -4.74 0.32
CA ALA A 242 10.64 -5.35 1.64
C ALA A 242 10.10 -6.79 1.50
N ASP A 243 9.10 -6.98 0.65
CA ASP A 243 8.47 -8.28 0.42
C ASP A 243 9.40 -9.26 -0.30
N ILE A 244 10.27 -8.80 -1.21
CA ILE A 244 11.31 -9.65 -1.79
C ILE A 244 12.27 -10.13 -0.69
N ALA A 245 12.65 -9.25 0.24
CA ALA A 245 13.50 -9.67 1.36
C ALA A 245 12.81 -10.75 2.22
N ILE A 246 11.53 -10.55 2.55
CA ILE A 246 10.75 -11.43 3.43
C ILE A 246 10.36 -12.75 2.74
N HIS A 247 9.86 -12.69 1.51
CA HIS A 247 9.19 -13.81 0.83
C HIS A 247 10.03 -14.47 -0.26
N VAL A 248 11.17 -13.89 -0.65
CA VAL A 248 12.05 -14.49 -1.66
C VAL A 248 13.42 -14.81 -1.07
N ILE A 249 14.10 -13.81 -0.50
CA ILE A 249 15.47 -13.97 -0.01
C ILE A 249 15.51 -14.89 1.22
N VAL A 250 14.69 -14.61 2.24
CA VAL A 250 14.66 -15.42 3.46
C VAL A 250 14.33 -16.90 3.16
N PRO A 251 13.25 -17.23 2.44
CA PRO A 251 12.92 -18.64 2.15
C PRO A 251 13.96 -19.34 1.26
N THR A 252 14.67 -18.62 0.40
CA THR A 252 15.64 -19.23 -0.52
C THR A 252 16.99 -19.53 0.15
N PHE A 253 17.42 -18.67 1.08
CA PHE A 253 18.79 -18.73 1.62
C PHE A 253 18.85 -19.05 3.13
N PHE A 254 17.73 -19.00 3.84
CA PHE A 254 17.68 -19.11 5.30
C PHE A 254 16.57 -20.02 5.85
N ALA A 255 15.81 -20.71 4.97
CA ALA A 255 14.85 -21.74 5.36
C ALA A 255 15.49 -23.14 5.42
#